data_AF-A0A8I0CXV1-F1
#
_entry.id   AF-A0A8I0CXV1-F1
#
_cell.length_a   1.000
_cell.length_b   1.000
_cell.length_c   1.000
_cell.angle_alpha   90.00
_cell.angle_beta   90.00
_cell.angle_gamma   90.00
#
_symmetry.space_group_name_H-M   'P 1'
#
loop_
_entity.id
_entity.type
_entity.pdbx_description
1 polymer ?
#
loop_
_entity_poly.entity_id
_entity_poly.type
_entity_poly.pdbx_seq_one_letter_code
_entity_poly.pdbx_strand_id
1 'polypeptide(L)' 'MREGMKEKIISICDAKIASKGGNVGLSFYAFFANKNDDPGRLMEVAHWWIMEMKLDHFEKAEKIRNLVSAM' A
#
# COMPACT_ATOMS: atom_id res chain seq x y z
N MET A 1 1.69 -11.24 3.94
CA MET A 1 2.11 -10.52 2.71
C MET A 1 3.53 -10.92 2.35
N ARG A 2 3.80 -11.26 1.08
CA ARG A 2 5.15 -11.64 0.60
C ARG A 2 6.15 -10.47 0.67
N GLU A 3 7.44 -10.76 0.91
CA GLU A 3 8.50 -9.75 1.09
C GLU A 3 8.59 -8.77 -0.08
N GLY A 4 8.63 -9.26 -1.33
CA GLY A 4 8.68 -8.37 -2.50
C GLY A 4 7.47 -7.44 -2.64
N MET A 5 6.32 -7.75 -2.04
CA MET A 5 5.19 -6.83 -1.98
C MET A 5 5.34 -5.79 -0.88
N LYS A 6 5.91 -6.14 0.27
CA LYS A 6 6.21 -5.18 1.33
C LYS A 6 7.17 -4.11 0.82
N GLU A 7 8.26 -4.51 0.17
CA GLU A 7 9.25 -3.61 -0.43
C GLU A 7 8.62 -2.65 -1.45
N LYS A 8 7.76 -3.20 -2.32
CA LYS A 8 7.05 -2.41 -3.33
C LYS A 8 6.13 -1.35 -2.69
N ILE A 9 5.37 -1.72 -1.66
CA ILE A 9 4.49 -0.78 -0.96
C ILE A 9 5.32 0.33 -0.31
N ILE A 10 6.39 -0.01 0.41
CA ILE A 10 7.28 0.96 1.06
C ILE A 10 7.87 1.92 0.03
N SER A 11 8.44 1.42 -1.06
CA SER A 11 9.03 2.24 -2.13
C SER A 11 8.01 3.23 -2.74
N ILE A 12 6.77 2.77 -2.97
CA ILE A 12 5.71 3.64 -3.51
C ILE A 12 5.29 4.68 -2.48
N CYS A 13 5.14 4.30 -1.20
CA CYS A 13 4.84 5.25 -0.14
C CYS A 13 5.93 6.33 -0.04
N ASP A 14 7.20 5.95 -0.02
CA ASP A 14 8.32 6.91 0.05
C ASP A 14 8.34 7.85 -1.15
N ALA A 15 8.13 7.35 -2.37
CA ALA A 15 8.04 8.19 -3.56
C ALA A 15 6.87 9.18 -3.50
N LYS A 16 5.72 8.77 -2.94
CA LYS A 16 4.56 9.66 -2.76
C LYS A 16 4.77 10.68 -1.66
N ILE A 17 5.41 10.29 -0.56
CA ILE A 17 5.78 11.18 0.54
C ILE A 17 6.77 12.24 0.05
N ALA A 18 7.81 11.84 -0.69
CA ALA A 18 8.79 12.77 -1.24
C ALA A 18 8.18 13.77 -2.23
N SER A 19 7.17 13.35 -3.01
CA SER A 19 6.54 14.20 -4.03
C SER A 19 5.37 15.05 -3.52
N LYS A 20 4.63 14.60 -2.49
CA LYS A 20 3.37 15.22 -2.05
C LYS A 20 3.26 15.43 -0.54
N GLY A 21 4.26 15.04 0.24
CA GLY A 21 4.28 15.11 1.70
C GLY A 21 3.66 13.89 2.39
N GLY A 22 3.97 13.71 3.68
CA GLY A 22 3.59 12.55 4.49
C GLY A 22 2.10 12.27 4.61
N ASN A 23 1.28 13.32 4.49
CA ASN A 23 -0.17 13.26 4.63
C ASN A 23 -0.91 12.88 3.33
N VAL A 24 -0.20 12.61 2.23
CA VAL A 24 -0.85 12.18 0.99
C VAL A 24 -1.66 10.89 1.20
N GLY A 25 -2.94 10.94 0.84
CA GLY A 25 -3.84 9.79 0.91
C GLY A 25 -3.59 8.83 -0.25
N LEU A 26 -3.43 7.54 0.05
CA LEU A 26 -3.26 6.46 -0.91
C LEU A 26 -4.31 5.38 -0.66
N SER A 27 -4.84 4.79 -1.73
CA SER A 27 -5.58 3.53 -1.68
C SER A 27 -4.66 2.38 -2.07
N PHE A 28 -5.03 1.13 -1.75
CA PHE A 28 -4.21 -0.02 -2.13
C PHE A 28 -4.00 -0.18 -3.64
N TYR A 29 -4.89 0.40 -4.47
CA TYR A 29 -4.72 0.44 -5.92
C TYR A 29 -3.47 1.22 -6.34
N ALA A 30 -2.97 2.14 -5.51
CA ALA A 30 -1.76 2.91 -5.80
C ALA A 30 -0.51 2.04 -5.97
N PHE A 31 -0.53 0.78 -5.52
CA PHE A 31 0.59 -0.16 -5.61
C PHE A 31 0.64 -0.96 -6.91
N PHE A 32 -0.31 -0.71 -7.82
CA PHE A 32 -0.48 -1.45 -9.06
C PHE A 32 -0.56 -0.49 -10.24
N ALA A 33 0.16 -0.80 -11.33
CA ALA A 33 0.07 -0.04 -12.58
C ALA A 33 -1.27 -0.30 -13.28
N ASN A 34 -1.70 -1.56 -13.28
CA ASN A 34 -3.03 -1.99 -13.72
C ASN A 34 -3.54 -3.12 -12.80
N LYS A 35 -4.82 -3.08 -12.48
CA LYS A 35 -5.49 -4.07 -11.62
C LYS A 35 -5.50 -5.50 -12.20
N ASN A 36 -5.34 -5.63 -13.52
CA ASN A 36 -5.40 -6.90 -14.23
C ASN A 36 -4.02 -7.56 -14.43
N ASP A 37 -2.92 -6.87 -14.16
CA ASP A 37 -1.57 -7.41 -14.42
C ASP A 37 -1.22 -8.56 -13.48
N ASP A 38 -1.65 -8.44 -12.22
CA ASP A 38 -1.46 -9.48 -11.19
C ASP A 38 -2.66 -9.45 -10.22
N PRO A 39 -3.80 -10.03 -10.62
CA PRO A 39 -5.01 -10.02 -9.81
C PRO A 39 -4.83 -10.77 -8.49
N GLY A 40 -3.97 -11.79 -8.45
CA GLY A 40 -3.64 -12.52 -7.22
C GLY A 40 -2.97 -11.63 -6.17
N ARG A 41 -1.96 -10.84 -6.58
CA ARG A 41 -1.34 -9.85 -5.68
C ARG A 41 -2.29 -8.75 -5.26
N LEU A 42 -3.16 -8.30 -6.17
CA LEU A 42 -4.16 -7.28 -5.82
C LEU A 42 -5.08 -7.79 -4.71
N MET A 43 -5.57 -9.02 -4.82
CA MET A 43 -6.43 -9.62 -3.81
C MET A 43 -5.69 -9.84 -2.47
N GLU A 44 -4.42 -10.24 -2.50
CA GLU A 44 -3.58 -10.36 -1.30
C GLU A 44 -3.48 -9.03 -0.54
N VAL A 45 -3.19 -7.93 -1.25
CA VAL A 45 -3.08 -6.60 -0.63
C VAL A 45 -4.45 -6.09 -0.19
N ALA A 46 -5.50 -6.32 -0.98
CA ALA A 46 -6.86 -5.92 -0.62
C ALA A 46 -7.36 -6.65 0.65
N HIS A 47 -7.05 -7.94 0.80
CA HIS A 47 -7.38 -8.70 2.00
C HIS A 47 -6.71 -8.10 3.24
N TRP A 48 -5.39 -7.88 3.18
CA TRP A 48 -4.65 -7.24 4.27
C TRP A 48 -5.22 -5.85 4.60
N TRP A 49 -5.49 -5.04 3.58
CA TRP A 49 -5.99 -3.68 3.74
C TRP A 49 -7.37 -3.62 4.42
N ILE A 50 -8.31 -4.40 3.90
CA ILE A 50 -9.73 -4.29 4.27
C ILE A 50 -10.06 -5.20 5.46
N MET A 51 -9.60 -6.44 5.45
CA MET A 51 -10.02 -7.45 6.43
C MET A 51 -9.16 -7.43 7.68
N GLU A 52 -7.83 -7.38 7.52
CA GLU A 52 -6.88 -7.47 8.63
C GLU A 52 -6.71 -6.12 9.31
N MET A 53 -6.33 -5.10 8.53
CA MET A 53 -6.01 -3.78 9.06
C MET A 53 -7.21 -2.83 9.16
N LYS A 54 -8.32 -3.17 8.47
CA LYS A 54 -9.58 -2.39 8.45
C LYS A 54 -9.35 -0.91 8.13
N LEU A 55 -8.49 -0.67 7.15
CA LEU A 55 -8.13 0.67 6.70
C LEU A 55 -9.25 1.29 5.88
N ASP A 56 -9.33 2.62 5.92
CA ASP A 56 -10.27 3.38 5.08
C ASP A 56 -9.92 3.26 3.59
N HIS A 57 -10.81 3.76 2.73
CA HIS A 57 -10.57 3.77 1.28
C HIS A 57 -9.27 4.49 0.89
N PHE A 58 -8.91 5.52 1.66
CA PHE A 58 -7.63 6.21 1.57
C PHE A 58 -7.00 6.30 2.96
N GLU A 59 -5.69 6.04 3.01
CA GLU A 59 -4.88 6.18 4.22
C GLU A 59 -3.64 7.01 3.95
N LYS A 60 -3.11 7.66 4.98
CA LYS A 60 -1.87 8.44 4.86
C LYS A 60 -0.70 7.54 4.47
N ALA A 61 0.10 7.97 3.49
CA ALA A 61 1.27 7.23 3.04
C ALA A 61 2.23 6.88 4.18
N GLU A 62 2.44 7.77 5.15
CA GLU A 62 3.27 7.48 6.34
C GLU A 62 2.69 6.36 7.21
N LYS A 63 1.37 6.35 7.43
CA LYS A 63 0.71 5.29 8.21
C LYS A 63 0.89 3.94 7.54
N ILE A 64 0.66 3.87 6.22
CA ILE A 64 0.82 2.64 5.45
C ILE A 64 2.27 2.14 5.51
N ARG A 65 3.24 3.02 5.25
CA ARG A 65 4.67 2.68 5.29
C ARG A 65 5.06 2.10 6.65
N ASN A 66 4.68 2.77 7.74
CA ASN A 66 5.03 2.35 9.09
C ASN A 66 4.40 0.99 9.45
N LEU A 67 3.14 0.75 9.03
CA LEU A 67 2.48 -0.55 9.23
C LEU A 67 3.23 -1.67 8.50
N VAL A 68 3.59 -1.45 7.23
CA VAL A 68 4.26 -2.47 6.42
C VAL A 68 5.70 -2.73 6.90
N SER A 69 6.41 -1.69 7.35
CA SER A 69 7.76 -1.83 7.93
C SER A 69 7.78 -2.60 9.26
N ALA A 70 6.64 -2.70 9.96
CA ALA A 70 6.52 -3.41 11.23
C ALA A 70 6.06 -4.87 11.07
N MET A 71 5.76 -5.33 9.84
CA MET A 71 5.32 -6.70 9.51
C MET A 71 6.47 -7.59 9.10
#